data_AF-A0A829QDD6-F1
#
_entry.id   AF-A0A829QDD6-F1
#
_cell.length_a   1.000
_cell.length_b   1.000
_cell.length_c   1.000
_cell.angle_alpha   90.00
_cell.angle_beta   90.00
_cell.angle_gamma   90.00
#
_symmetry.space_group_name_H-M   'P 1'
#
loop_
_entity.id
_entity.type
_entity.pdbx_description
1 polymer ?
#
loop_
_entity_poly.entity_id
_entity_poly.type
_entity_poly.pdbx_seq_one_letter_code
_entity_poly.pdbx_strand_id
1 'polypeptide(L)'
;MKNTGLPQMSTAIAEPTAHDPDARGHFGPYGGRYVAEALMAVIEEVTAAYEKIRSDRSFLDELDRLQTHYVGRPSPLYEAERLSAHAGGARIFLKREDLNHTGSHKINNVLGQVLLAKKMGKTRVIAETGAGQHGVATATACALLGLECVIYMGAVDTARQALNVARMRLLGSTVVSVESGSKTLKDAINDAMRDWVTNAHNTYYCFGTAAGPHPFPVMVRDFQRIIGMEARAQVLDQVGRLPDAAVACVGGGSNAIGLFHAFIDDPAVRLVGYEAAGDGVETGRHAATFTGGTRALSRAPTLICSRTTTVRPSNLIRSQPVWTTRESDRSTPGCVRAGARTTVRSPTARPWMPSCCFRVQRASSPPSNRRTPWPAHSNSAAS
;
A
#
# COMPACT_ATOMS: atom_id res chain seq x y z
N MET A 1 -31.38 -9.87 9.56
CA MET A 1 -30.38 -10.26 8.53
C MET A 1 -29.76 -11.57 8.98
N LYS A 2 -29.85 -12.63 8.17
CA LYS A 2 -29.20 -13.91 8.48
C LYS A 2 -27.68 -13.67 8.54
N ASN A 3 -27.05 -14.05 9.64
CA ASN A 3 -25.60 -14.05 9.79
C ASN A 3 -25.03 -14.94 8.68
N THR A 4 -24.31 -14.36 7.71
CA THR A 4 -23.87 -15.04 6.48
C THR A 4 -22.75 -16.07 6.72
N GLY A 5 -22.35 -16.31 7.98
CA GLY A 5 -21.21 -17.16 8.32
C GLY A 5 -19.86 -16.61 7.85
N LEU A 6 -19.86 -15.44 7.20
CA LEU A 6 -18.65 -14.78 6.73
C LEU A 6 -18.00 -13.97 7.86
N PRO A 7 -16.67 -13.90 7.88
CA PRO A 7 -15.92 -13.18 8.91
C PRO A 7 -16.27 -11.69 8.92
N GLN A 8 -16.27 -11.09 10.11
CA GLN A 8 -16.46 -9.66 10.31
C GLN A 8 -15.11 -8.95 10.50
N MET A 9 -15.10 -7.62 10.35
CA MET A 9 -13.88 -6.83 10.54
C MET A 9 -13.37 -6.94 11.98
N SER A 10 -14.26 -7.00 12.96
CA SER A 10 -13.92 -7.22 14.36
C SER A 10 -13.10 -8.49 14.59
N THR A 11 -13.43 -9.59 13.91
CA THR A 11 -12.68 -10.86 13.98
C THR A 11 -11.25 -10.69 13.43
N ALA A 12 -11.07 -9.79 12.47
CA ALA A 12 -9.78 -9.55 11.84
C ALA A 12 -8.77 -8.81 12.75
N ILE A 13 -9.27 -8.12 13.79
CA ILE A 13 -8.46 -7.22 14.63
C ILE A 13 -8.39 -7.64 16.10
N ALA A 14 -9.41 -8.32 16.61
CA ALA A 14 -9.52 -8.67 18.03
C ALA A 14 -8.54 -9.75 18.48
N GLU A 15 -8.17 -10.67 17.58
CA GLU A 15 -7.26 -11.77 17.87
C GLU A 15 -5.84 -11.42 17.45
N PRO A 16 -4.88 -11.28 18.40
CA PRO A 16 -3.46 -11.27 18.08
C PRO A 16 -3.09 -12.53 17.30
N THR A 17 -2.12 -12.40 16.40
CA THR A 17 -1.65 -13.55 15.63
C THR A 17 -0.22 -13.89 15.92
N ALA A 18 0.17 -15.13 15.65
CA ALA A 18 1.56 -15.57 15.68
C ALA A 18 2.47 -14.76 14.73
N HIS A 19 1.87 -13.98 13.82
CA HIS A 19 2.53 -13.13 12.84
C HIS A 19 2.61 -11.67 13.27
N ASP A 20 2.37 -11.34 14.54
CA ASP A 20 2.57 -9.99 15.10
C ASP A 20 4.06 -9.71 15.36
N PRO A 21 4.50 -8.44 15.30
CA PRO A 21 5.90 -8.10 15.53
C PRO A 21 6.30 -8.19 17.01
N ASP A 22 7.60 -8.05 17.31
CA ASP A 22 8.07 -7.84 18.67
C ASP A 22 7.49 -6.54 19.28
N ALA A 23 7.62 -6.37 20.60
CA ALA A 23 7.10 -5.18 21.31
C ALA A 23 7.70 -3.84 20.82
N ARG A 24 8.81 -3.88 20.07
CA ARG A 24 9.44 -2.71 19.44
C ARG A 24 8.97 -2.50 18.00
N GLY A 25 8.08 -3.36 17.50
CA GLY A 25 7.51 -3.29 16.16
C GLY A 25 8.33 -3.98 15.07
N HIS A 26 9.21 -4.92 15.40
CA HIS A 26 10.03 -5.64 14.42
C HIS A 26 9.43 -6.98 13.99
N PHE A 27 9.36 -7.21 12.68
CA PHE A 27 9.14 -8.50 12.04
C PHE A 27 10.51 -9.07 11.64
N GLY A 28 11.14 -9.84 12.52
CA GLY A 28 12.54 -10.23 12.34
C GLY A 28 13.43 -8.99 12.18
N PRO A 29 14.16 -8.82 11.06
CA PRO A 29 15.02 -7.65 10.84
C PRO A 29 14.29 -6.42 10.29
N TYR A 30 12.99 -6.49 10.04
CA TYR A 30 12.20 -5.42 9.39
C TYR A 30 11.28 -4.70 10.39
N GLY A 31 10.86 -3.47 10.08
CA GLY A 31 9.92 -2.72 10.91
C GLY A 31 10.61 -1.77 11.89
N GLY A 32 10.10 -1.65 13.11
CA GLY A 32 10.63 -0.76 14.15
C GLY A 32 10.06 0.66 14.12
N ARG A 33 10.69 1.55 14.89
CA ARG A 33 10.33 2.98 14.99
C ARG A 33 11.54 3.84 14.65
N TYR A 34 11.75 4.10 13.36
CA TYR A 34 12.82 4.96 12.86
C TYR A 34 12.28 6.36 12.55
N VAL A 35 12.02 7.13 13.59
CA VAL A 35 11.41 8.47 13.52
C VAL A 35 12.21 9.47 14.37
N ALA A 36 11.93 10.76 14.18
CA ALA A 36 12.46 11.78 15.08
C ALA A 36 11.85 11.64 16.48
N GLU A 37 12.64 11.92 17.52
CA GLU A 37 12.21 11.84 18.93
C GLU A 37 10.93 12.64 19.20
N ALA A 38 10.77 13.78 18.53
CA ALA A 38 9.57 14.62 18.64
C ALA A 38 8.25 13.91 18.26
N LEU A 39 8.31 12.79 17.52
CA LEU A 39 7.13 11.99 17.15
C LEU A 39 6.89 10.81 18.10
N MET A 40 7.83 10.47 18.99
CA MET A 40 7.71 9.27 19.82
C MET A 40 6.51 9.30 20.75
N ALA A 41 6.26 10.44 21.42
CA ALA A 41 5.13 10.59 22.33
C ALA A 41 3.77 10.34 21.64
N VAL A 42 3.54 10.91 20.46
CA VAL A 42 2.27 10.72 19.73
C VAL A 42 2.16 9.32 19.12
N ILE A 43 3.28 8.70 18.73
CA ILE A 43 3.30 7.31 18.25
C ILE A 43 2.98 6.34 19.39
N GLU A 44 3.48 6.59 20.59
CA GLU A 44 3.15 5.79 21.78
C GLU A 44 1.69 5.97 22.19
N GLU A 45 1.16 7.20 22.12
CA GLU A 45 -0.27 7.49 22.33
C GLU A 45 -1.14 6.68 21.35
N VAL A 46 -0.82 6.71 20.05
CA VAL A 46 -1.51 5.92 19.02
C VAL A 46 -1.35 4.42 19.26
N THR A 47 -0.17 3.95 19.67
CA THR A 47 0.06 2.53 19.95
C THR A 47 -0.80 2.04 21.10
N ALA A 48 -0.80 2.77 22.22
CA ALA A 48 -1.61 2.42 23.39
C ALA A 48 -3.11 2.47 23.08
N ALA A 49 -3.55 3.48 22.33
CA ALA A 49 -4.94 3.58 21.89
C ALA A 49 -5.34 2.43 20.96
N TYR A 50 -4.47 2.05 20.02
CA TYR A 50 -4.67 0.92 19.13
C TYR A 50 -4.81 -0.40 19.92
N GLU A 51 -3.89 -0.70 20.83
CA GLU A 51 -3.97 -1.92 21.64
C GLU A 51 -5.25 -1.98 22.47
N LYS A 52 -5.71 -0.84 22.99
CA LYS A 52 -6.98 -0.75 23.72
C LYS A 52 -8.19 -1.05 22.83
N ILE A 53 -8.27 -0.48 21.63
CA ILE A 53 -9.46 -0.64 20.77
C ILE A 53 -9.60 -2.06 20.20
N ARG A 54 -8.50 -2.82 20.10
CA ARG A 54 -8.54 -4.21 19.59
C ARG A 54 -9.46 -5.11 20.43
N SER A 55 -9.62 -4.81 21.71
CA SER A 55 -10.51 -5.55 22.62
C SER A 55 -11.78 -4.78 23.01
N ASP A 56 -11.96 -3.54 22.54
CA ASP A 56 -13.12 -2.71 22.85
C ASP A 56 -14.31 -3.08 21.95
N ARG A 57 -15.26 -3.85 22.49
CA ARG A 57 -16.48 -4.23 21.78
C ARG A 57 -17.23 -3.05 21.17
N SER A 58 -17.29 -1.91 21.84
CA SER A 58 -17.99 -0.74 21.30
C SER A 58 -17.32 -0.19 20.03
N PHE A 59 -16.00 -0.29 19.94
CA PHE A 59 -15.25 0.08 18.74
C PHE A 59 -15.45 -0.94 17.63
N LEU A 60 -15.32 -2.23 17.97
CA LEU A 60 -15.46 -3.35 17.04
C LEU A 60 -16.84 -3.37 16.38
N ASP A 61 -17.90 -3.24 17.18
CA ASP A 61 -19.28 -3.28 16.70
C ASP A 61 -19.59 -2.09 15.79
N GLU A 62 -19.09 -0.89 16.13
CA GLU A 62 -19.25 0.30 15.30
C GLU A 62 -18.48 0.17 13.98
N LEU A 63 -17.26 -0.37 14.02
CA LEU A 63 -16.48 -0.62 12.80
C LEU A 63 -17.18 -1.65 11.91
N ASP A 64 -17.70 -2.75 12.46
CA ASP A 64 -18.46 -3.75 11.71
C ASP A 64 -19.73 -3.17 11.08
N ARG A 65 -20.45 -2.32 11.82
CA ARG A 65 -21.64 -1.61 11.34
C ARG A 65 -21.28 -0.72 10.16
N LEU A 66 -20.18 0.03 10.23
CA LEU A 66 -19.70 0.88 9.14
C LEU A 66 -19.23 0.05 7.93
N GLN A 67 -18.49 -1.04 8.15
CA GLN A 67 -18.06 -1.92 7.06
C GLN A 67 -19.27 -2.54 6.33
N THR A 68 -20.28 -2.97 7.07
CA THR A 68 -21.47 -3.60 6.48
C THR A 68 -22.34 -2.57 5.76
N HIS A 69 -22.75 -1.50 6.45
CA HIS A 69 -23.82 -0.62 5.98
C HIS A 69 -23.34 0.62 5.23
N TYR A 70 -22.08 1.05 5.44
CA TYR A 70 -21.52 2.21 4.77
C TYR A 70 -20.56 1.81 3.65
N VAL A 71 -19.67 0.85 3.88
CA VAL A 71 -18.74 0.36 2.84
C VAL A 71 -19.41 -0.59 1.86
N GLY A 72 -20.32 -1.45 2.35
CA GLY A 72 -20.99 -2.48 1.56
C GLY A 72 -20.28 -3.85 1.61
N ARG A 73 -19.56 -4.15 2.70
CA ARG A 73 -18.93 -5.47 2.89
C ARG A 73 -19.97 -6.56 3.19
N PRO A 74 -19.68 -7.83 2.85
CA PRO A 74 -18.47 -8.34 2.20
C PRO A 74 -18.42 -8.04 0.71
N SER A 75 -17.21 -7.78 0.17
CA SER A 75 -17.04 -7.63 -1.28
C SER A 75 -17.12 -9.02 -1.95
N PRO A 76 -17.72 -9.16 -3.15
CA PRO A 76 -17.87 -10.47 -3.77
C PRO A 76 -16.53 -11.03 -4.28
N LEU A 77 -16.48 -12.36 -4.43
CA LEU A 77 -15.46 -13.08 -5.18
C LEU A 77 -16.06 -13.53 -6.50
N TYR A 78 -15.47 -13.13 -7.62
CA TYR A 78 -16.02 -13.36 -8.97
C TYR A 78 -15.10 -14.22 -9.82
N GLU A 79 -15.58 -15.35 -10.34
CA GLU A 79 -14.86 -16.16 -11.32
C GLU A 79 -14.89 -15.49 -12.71
N ALA A 80 -13.74 -15.05 -13.19
CA ALA A 80 -13.59 -14.38 -14.47
C ALA A 80 -13.24 -15.38 -15.57
N GLU A 81 -14.21 -16.20 -15.99
CA GLU A 81 -14.02 -17.30 -16.96
C GLU A 81 -13.32 -16.86 -18.26
N ARG A 82 -13.66 -15.67 -18.77
CA ARG A 82 -13.05 -15.12 -20.00
C ARG A 82 -11.54 -14.86 -19.88
N LEU A 83 -11.05 -14.61 -18.66
CA LEU A 83 -9.62 -14.44 -18.42
C LEU A 83 -8.86 -15.77 -18.44
N SER A 84 -9.54 -16.90 -18.23
CA SER A 84 -8.93 -18.23 -18.24
C SER A 84 -8.22 -18.53 -19.56
N ALA A 85 -8.84 -18.16 -20.69
CA ALA A 85 -8.26 -18.29 -22.02
C ALA A 85 -6.94 -17.51 -22.20
N HIS A 86 -6.74 -16.44 -21.43
CA HIS A 86 -5.52 -15.63 -21.44
C HIS A 86 -4.51 -16.05 -20.37
N ALA A 87 -4.89 -16.96 -19.47
CA ALA A 87 -4.12 -17.41 -18.33
C ALA A 87 -3.77 -18.92 -18.41
N GLY A 88 -3.68 -19.46 -19.63
CA GLY A 88 -3.30 -20.86 -19.86
C GLY A 88 -4.29 -21.88 -19.30
N GLY A 89 -5.58 -21.53 -19.20
CA GLY A 89 -6.62 -22.39 -18.64
C GLY A 89 -6.74 -22.32 -17.11
N ALA A 90 -5.98 -21.45 -16.44
CA ALA A 90 -6.15 -21.21 -15.01
C ALA A 90 -7.52 -20.59 -14.71
N ARG A 91 -8.14 -20.94 -13.57
CA ARG A 91 -9.35 -20.29 -13.07
C ARG A 91 -8.97 -19.02 -12.32
N ILE A 92 -9.49 -17.87 -12.74
CA ILE A 92 -9.12 -16.57 -12.18
C ILE A 92 -10.28 -16.02 -11.35
N PHE A 93 -10.06 -15.83 -10.06
CA PHE A 93 -11.03 -15.25 -9.15
C PHE A 93 -10.61 -13.82 -8.78
N LEU A 94 -11.55 -12.88 -8.93
CA LEU A 94 -11.36 -11.48 -8.61
C LEU A 94 -12.03 -11.17 -7.28
N LYS A 95 -11.24 -10.82 -6.25
CA LYS A 95 -11.76 -10.28 -4.99
C LYS A 95 -12.10 -8.80 -5.20
N ARG A 96 -13.40 -8.48 -5.24
CA ARG A 96 -13.95 -7.24 -5.81
C ARG A 96 -13.92 -6.03 -4.86
N GLU A 97 -12.75 -5.70 -4.32
CA GLU A 97 -12.55 -4.48 -3.51
C GLU A 97 -12.79 -3.16 -4.29
N ASP A 98 -12.89 -3.23 -5.61
CA ASP A 98 -13.29 -2.12 -6.47
C ASP A 98 -14.75 -1.68 -6.24
N LEU A 99 -15.60 -2.56 -5.68
CA LEU A 99 -17.00 -2.26 -5.39
C LEU A 99 -17.22 -1.61 -4.03
N ASN A 100 -16.18 -1.53 -3.19
CA ASN A 100 -16.28 -0.85 -1.91
C ASN A 100 -16.66 0.62 -2.12
N HIS A 101 -17.37 1.21 -1.16
CA HIS A 101 -17.54 2.66 -1.15
C HIS A 101 -16.18 3.38 -1.28
N THR A 102 -16.14 4.46 -2.06
CA THR A 102 -14.91 5.15 -2.58
C THR A 102 -14.13 4.43 -3.69
N GLY A 103 -14.40 3.16 -3.98
CA GLY A 103 -13.88 2.43 -5.15
C GLY A 103 -12.55 1.72 -4.94
N SER A 104 -12.13 1.45 -3.69
CA SER A 104 -10.91 0.67 -3.41
C SER A 104 -10.89 0.06 -2.00
N HIS A 105 -9.86 -0.75 -1.72
CA HIS A 105 -9.58 -1.30 -0.39
C HIS A 105 -9.19 -0.25 0.65
N LYS A 106 -8.87 1.00 0.26
CA LYS A 106 -8.36 2.02 1.19
C LYS A 106 -9.36 2.39 2.28
N ILE A 107 -10.66 2.34 1.99
CA ILE A 107 -11.71 2.69 2.94
C ILE A 107 -11.72 1.78 4.17
N ASN A 108 -11.27 0.52 4.05
CA ASN A 108 -11.18 -0.43 5.16
C ASN A 108 -10.27 0.12 6.27
N ASN A 109 -9.05 0.48 5.89
CA ASN A 109 -8.04 1.08 6.77
C ASN A 109 -8.47 2.44 7.31
N VAL A 110 -8.97 3.31 6.44
CA VAL A 110 -9.30 4.68 6.81
C VAL A 110 -10.42 4.71 7.86
N LEU A 111 -11.49 3.94 7.69
CA LEU A 111 -12.57 3.92 8.68
C LEU A 111 -12.08 3.48 10.06
N GLY A 112 -11.23 2.45 10.12
CA GLY A 112 -10.62 2.00 11.37
C GLY A 112 -9.77 3.11 12.03
N GLN A 113 -8.91 3.77 11.26
CA GLN A 113 -8.03 4.81 11.77
C GLN A 113 -8.76 6.11 12.15
N VAL A 114 -9.72 6.57 11.36
CA VAL A 114 -10.46 7.80 11.65
C VAL A 114 -11.43 7.59 12.82
N LEU A 115 -12.00 6.39 12.97
CA LEU A 115 -12.75 6.01 14.17
C LEU A 115 -11.85 5.98 15.40
N LEU A 116 -10.62 5.46 15.28
CA LEU A 116 -9.61 5.50 16.34
C LEU A 116 -9.27 6.95 16.72
N ALA A 117 -9.03 7.83 15.73
CA ALA A 117 -8.78 9.26 15.96
C ALA A 117 -9.90 9.91 16.79
N LYS A 118 -11.16 9.62 16.44
CA LYS A 118 -12.33 10.10 17.19
C LYS A 118 -12.36 9.56 18.63
N LYS A 119 -12.05 8.29 18.84
CA LYS A 119 -11.96 7.68 20.19
C LYS A 119 -10.81 8.25 21.03
N MET A 120 -9.72 8.66 20.39
CA MET A 120 -8.61 9.39 21.03
C MET A 120 -8.96 10.85 21.34
N GLY A 121 -10.13 11.36 20.95
CA GLY A 121 -10.52 12.75 21.14
C GLY A 121 -9.81 13.74 20.20
N LYS A 122 -9.15 13.25 19.14
CA LYS A 122 -8.52 14.10 18.13
C LYS A 122 -9.63 14.73 17.28
N THR A 123 -9.49 16.02 16.97
CA THR A 123 -10.48 16.79 16.20
C THR A 123 -10.09 16.98 14.75
N ARG A 124 -8.83 16.69 14.42
CA ARG A 124 -8.21 16.91 13.12
C ARG A 124 -7.49 15.67 12.63
N VAL A 125 -7.63 15.38 11.33
CA VAL A 125 -6.95 14.27 10.66
C VAL A 125 -6.13 14.82 9.51
N ILE A 126 -4.89 14.36 9.42
CA ILE A 126 -4.03 14.58 8.27
C ILE A 126 -3.76 13.27 7.54
N ALA A 127 -3.53 13.35 6.23
CA ALA A 127 -3.06 12.21 5.43
C ALA A 127 -2.25 12.67 4.22
N GLU A 128 -1.41 11.80 3.70
CA GLU A 128 -0.72 11.96 2.42
C GLU A 128 -1.50 11.31 1.27
N THR A 129 -1.30 11.71 0.02
CA THR A 129 -1.79 10.93 -1.11
C THR A 129 -0.97 11.15 -2.37
N GLY A 130 -0.85 10.11 -3.20
CA GLY A 130 -0.27 10.17 -4.54
C GLY A 130 -1.37 10.09 -5.58
N ALA A 131 -1.84 8.87 -5.89
CA ALA A 131 -2.94 8.67 -6.85
C ALA A 131 -4.28 9.29 -6.44
N GLY A 132 -4.44 9.78 -5.21
CA GLY A 132 -5.66 10.42 -4.72
C GLY A 132 -6.61 9.51 -3.94
N GLN A 133 -6.55 8.18 -4.14
CA GLN A 133 -7.50 7.24 -3.53
C GLN A 133 -7.48 7.24 -1.99
N HIS A 134 -6.29 7.26 -1.37
CA HIS A 134 -6.19 7.34 0.10
C HIS A 134 -6.72 8.67 0.63
N GLY A 135 -6.41 9.77 -0.05
CA GLY A 135 -6.93 11.10 0.28
C GLY A 135 -8.46 11.20 0.17
N VAL A 136 -9.06 10.64 -0.88
CA VAL A 136 -10.53 10.58 -1.05
C VAL A 136 -11.16 9.72 0.05
N ALA A 137 -10.59 8.56 0.36
CA ALA A 137 -11.08 7.71 1.45
C ALA A 137 -11.01 8.44 2.80
N THR A 138 -9.88 9.09 3.11
CA THR A 138 -9.70 9.87 4.35
C THR A 138 -10.70 11.01 4.45
N ALA A 139 -10.84 11.80 3.38
CA ALA A 139 -11.85 12.87 3.29
C ALA A 139 -13.27 12.34 3.54
N THR A 140 -13.60 11.18 2.98
CA THR A 140 -14.91 10.54 3.12
C THR A 140 -15.20 10.15 4.58
N ALA A 141 -14.24 9.49 5.24
CA ALA A 141 -14.41 9.08 6.63
C ALA A 141 -14.43 10.26 7.60
N CYS A 142 -13.63 11.30 7.35
CA CYS A 142 -13.65 12.52 8.16
C CYS A 142 -14.97 13.27 8.02
N ALA A 143 -15.51 13.39 6.80
CA ALA A 143 -16.83 13.96 6.56
C ALA A 143 -17.94 13.18 7.28
N LEU A 144 -17.88 11.84 7.25
CA LEU A 144 -18.82 10.97 7.95
C LEU A 144 -18.76 11.14 9.48
N LEU A 145 -17.55 11.21 10.04
CA LEU A 145 -17.34 11.14 11.50
C LEU A 145 -17.24 12.52 12.17
N GLY A 146 -17.26 13.60 11.39
CA GLY A 146 -17.27 14.98 11.85
C GLY A 146 -15.89 15.50 12.27
N LEU A 147 -14.85 15.18 11.50
CA LEU A 147 -13.46 15.57 11.78
C LEU A 147 -12.92 16.52 10.71
N GLU A 148 -12.11 17.50 11.11
CA GLU A 148 -11.37 18.33 10.15
C GLU A 148 -10.39 17.45 9.37
N CYS A 149 -10.28 17.63 8.05
CA CYS A 149 -9.43 16.81 7.20
C CYS A 149 -8.50 17.67 6.33
N VAL A 150 -7.20 17.41 6.43
CA VAL A 150 -6.17 18.05 5.59
C VAL A 150 -5.36 16.97 4.86
N ILE A 151 -5.34 17.06 3.53
CA ILE A 151 -4.65 16.09 2.67
C ILE A 151 -3.44 16.75 2.02
N TYR A 152 -2.27 16.17 2.23
CA TYR A 152 -1.02 16.54 1.57
C TYR A 152 -0.85 15.75 0.29
N MET A 153 -0.61 16.44 -0.83
CA MET A 153 -0.48 15.81 -2.14
C MET A 153 0.58 16.52 -2.95
N GLY A 154 1.52 15.77 -3.55
CA GLY A 154 2.58 16.35 -4.38
C GLY A 154 2.03 17.12 -5.58
N ALA A 155 2.61 18.26 -5.93
CA ALA A 155 2.08 19.13 -6.98
C ALA A 155 2.01 18.47 -8.37
N VAL A 156 2.90 17.51 -8.66
CA VAL A 156 2.82 16.72 -9.90
C VAL A 156 1.59 15.81 -9.89
N ASP A 157 1.30 15.23 -8.72
CA ASP A 157 0.17 14.33 -8.54
C ASP A 157 -1.16 15.10 -8.52
N THR A 158 -1.22 16.30 -7.91
CA THR A 158 -2.43 17.16 -7.91
C THR A 158 -2.85 17.53 -9.33
N ALA A 159 -1.90 17.91 -10.18
CA ALA A 159 -2.15 18.20 -11.60
C ALA A 159 -2.64 16.96 -12.35
N ARG A 160 -2.02 15.80 -12.12
CA ARG A 160 -2.37 14.54 -12.81
C ARG A 160 -3.71 13.97 -12.34
N GLN A 161 -4.12 14.24 -11.11
CA GLN A 161 -5.29 13.64 -10.45
C GLN A 161 -6.34 14.69 -10.06
N ALA A 162 -6.58 15.68 -10.93
CA ALA A 162 -7.51 16.79 -10.69
C ALA A 162 -8.91 16.32 -10.23
N LEU A 163 -9.42 15.21 -10.76
CA LEU A 163 -10.72 14.66 -10.35
C LEU A 163 -10.74 14.22 -8.88
N ASN A 164 -9.68 13.58 -8.39
CA ASN A 164 -9.59 13.18 -6.99
C ASN A 164 -9.39 14.39 -6.08
N VAL A 165 -8.65 15.42 -6.52
CA VAL A 165 -8.54 16.71 -5.79
C VAL A 165 -9.91 17.37 -5.64
N ALA A 166 -10.70 17.43 -6.71
CA ALA A 166 -12.05 17.98 -6.67
C ALA A 166 -12.95 17.19 -5.71
N ARG A 167 -12.91 15.84 -5.75
CA ARG A 167 -13.67 14.99 -4.83
C ARG A 167 -13.31 15.24 -3.36
N MET A 168 -12.03 15.34 -3.03
CA MET A 168 -11.59 15.63 -1.66
C MET A 168 -12.13 16.98 -1.17
N ARG A 169 -12.13 18.01 -2.02
CA ARG A 169 -12.69 19.33 -1.68
C ARG A 169 -14.21 19.31 -1.53
N LEU A 170 -14.93 18.58 -2.39
CA LEU A 170 -16.39 18.39 -2.26
C LEU A 170 -16.78 17.68 -0.96
N LEU A 171 -15.90 16.82 -0.44
CA LEU A 171 -16.04 16.18 0.87
C LEU A 171 -15.63 17.10 2.04
N GLY A 172 -15.36 18.38 1.80
CA GLY A 172 -15.03 19.37 2.83
C GLY A 172 -13.57 19.34 3.30
N SER A 173 -12.68 18.61 2.62
CA SER A 173 -11.27 18.52 3.02
C SER A 173 -10.41 19.63 2.40
N THR A 174 -9.42 20.09 3.14
CA THR A 174 -8.36 20.98 2.62
C THR A 174 -7.33 20.13 1.89
N VAL A 175 -6.97 20.51 0.65
CA VAL A 175 -5.92 19.83 -0.12
C VAL A 175 -4.72 20.75 -0.27
N VAL A 176 -3.60 20.38 0.35
CA VAL A 176 -2.33 21.10 0.32
C VAL A 176 -1.45 20.54 -0.81
N SER A 177 -1.14 21.39 -1.80
CA SER A 177 -0.23 21.05 -2.90
C SER A 177 1.22 21.21 -2.45
N VAL A 178 1.96 20.09 -2.37
CA VAL A 178 3.35 20.08 -1.92
C VAL A 178 4.29 20.36 -3.09
N GLU A 179 4.92 21.53 -3.04
CA GLU A 179 5.83 22.06 -4.06
C GLU A 179 7.30 21.72 -3.81
N SER A 180 7.63 21.13 -2.65
CA SER A 180 8.99 20.81 -2.25
C SER A 180 9.50 19.51 -2.89
N GLY A 181 10.83 19.40 -3.03
CA GLY A 181 11.49 18.16 -3.43
C GLY A 181 11.09 17.66 -4.82
N SER A 182 10.75 16.37 -4.92
CA SER A 182 10.31 15.74 -6.17
C SER A 182 8.85 16.02 -6.52
N LYS A 183 8.10 16.68 -5.62
CA LYS A 183 6.68 17.02 -5.77
C LYS A 183 5.78 15.79 -5.96
N THR A 184 6.15 14.67 -5.32
CA THR A 184 5.41 13.40 -5.37
C THR A 184 5.02 12.92 -3.97
N LEU A 185 4.41 11.74 -3.87
CA LEU A 185 4.03 11.08 -2.62
C LEU A 185 5.10 11.15 -1.52
N LYS A 186 6.38 10.97 -1.84
CA LYS A 186 7.46 11.02 -0.83
C LYS A 186 7.53 12.38 -0.13
N ASP A 187 7.35 13.46 -0.88
CA ASP A 187 7.41 14.82 -0.33
C ASP A 187 6.14 15.14 0.47
N ALA A 188 4.98 14.65 0.01
CA ALA A 188 3.73 14.73 0.75
C ALA A 188 3.80 14.05 2.13
N ILE A 189 4.47 12.89 2.23
CA ILE A 189 4.72 12.21 3.51
C ILE A 189 5.54 13.10 4.45
N ASN A 190 6.59 13.74 3.94
CA ASN A 190 7.46 14.59 4.75
C ASN A 190 6.72 15.79 5.31
N ASP A 191 5.90 16.46 4.49
CA ASP A 191 5.13 17.63 4.93
C ASP A 191 4.00 17.23 5.90
N ALA A 192 3.32 16.11 5.68
CA ALA A 192 2.36 15.57 6.64
C ALA A 192 3.01 15.25 8.00
N MET A 193 4.22 14.68 8.00
CA MET A 193 4.93 14.41 9.26
C MET A 193 5.37 15.69 9.98
N ARG A 194 5.77 16.74 9.25
CA ARG A 194 6.10 18.05 9.84
C ARG A 194 4.88 18.71 10.48
N ASP A 195 3.73 18.64 9.82
CA ASP A 195 2.45 19.05 10.40
C ASP A 195 2.18 18.26 11.69
N TRP A 196 2.33 16.93 11.65
CA TRP A 196 2.04 16.09 12.80
C TRP A 196 2.90 16.42 14.02
N VAL A 197 4.20 16.69 13.83
CA VAL A 197 5.09 17.15 14.92
C VAL A 197 4.55 18.42 15.58
N THR A 198 4.00 19.34 14.79
CA THR A 198 3.56 20.66 15.25
C THR A 198 2.19 20.59 15.93
N ASN A 199 1.32 19.69 15.46
CA ASN A 199 -0.10 19.64 15.84
C ASN A 199 -0.50 18.34 16.56
N ALA A 200 0.46 17.57 17.09
CA ALA A 200 0.25 16.24 17.68
C ALA A 200 -0.86 16.16 18.74
N HIS A 201 -1.07 17.25 19.50
CA HIS A 201 -2.05 17.30 20.58
C HIS A 201 -3.50 17.10 20.09
N ASN A 202 -3.88 17.69 18.94
CA ASN A 202 -5.24 17.63 18.40
C ASN A 202 -5.35 16.84 17.08
N THR A 203 -4.21 16.47 16.47
CA THR A 203 -4.15 15.90 15.13
C THR A 203 -3.78 14.41 15.14
N TYR A 204 -4.53 13.61 14.39
CA TYR A 204 -4.19 12.22 14.08
C TYR A 204 -3.66 12.10 12.64
N TYR A 205 -2.57 11.34 12.45
CA TYR A 205 -2.04 11.04 11.11
C TYR A 205 -2.59 9.71 10.58
N CYS A 206 -3.51 9.79 9.61
CA CYS A 206 -4.10 8.63 8.95
C CYS A 206 -3.18 8.07 7.86
N PHE A 207 -2.30 7.15 8.26
CA PHE A 207 -1.28 6.57 7.37
C PHE A 207 -1.89 5.65 6.30
N GLY A 208 -1.47 5.81 5.04
CA GLY A 208 -2.19 5.25 3.90
C GLY A 208 -1.82 3.82 3.48
N THR A 209 -0.82 3.19 4.09
CA THR A 209 -0.38 1.85 3.68
C THR A 209 0.33 1.09 4.80
N ALA A 210 0.53 -0.23 4.62
CA ALA A 210 1.22 -1.12 5.57
C ALA A 210 2.74 -0.89 5.55
N ALA A 211 3.15 0.32 5.91
CA ALA A 211 4.52 0.79 6.09
C ALA A 211 4.50 1.82 7.23
N GLY A 212 5.54 2.64 7.38
CA GLY A 212 5.61 3.59 8.48
C GLY A 212 6.28 2.99 9.72
N PRO A 213 6.45 3.81 10.78
CA PRO A 213 6.88 3.31 12.08
C PRO A 213 5.77 2.46 12.70
N HIS A 214 6.14 1.51 13.55
CA HIS A 214 5.15 0.86 14.42
C HIS A 214 4.38 1.91 15.25
N PRO A 215 3.03 1.87 15.28
CA PRO A 215 2.16 0.70 15.03
C PRO A 215 1.54 0.62 13.63
N PHE A 216 1.80 1.58 12.73
CA PHE A 216 1.07 1.68 11.45
C PHE A 216 1.12 0.41 10.57
N PRO A 217 2.25 -0.30 10.40
CA PRO A 217 2.27 -1.54 9.62
C PRO A 217 1.27 -2.60 10.12
N VAL A 218 1.20 -2.78 11.45
CA VAL A 218 0.32 -3.75 12.12
C VAL A 218 -1.13 -3.28 12.01
N MET A 219 -1.40 -2.05 12.40
CA MET A 219 -2.73 -1.47 12.40
C MET A 219 -3.36 -1.44 11.00
N VAL A 220 -2.60 -1.02 9.99
CA VAL A 220 -3.09 -0.99 8.60
C VAL A 220 -3.31 -2.40 8.06
N ARG A 221 -2.43 -3.35 8.38
CA ARG A 221 -2.62 -4.77 8.04
C ARG A 221 -3.93 -5.27 8.64
N ASP A 222 -4.14 -5.04 9.94
CA ASP A 222 -5.28 -5.56 10.68
C ASP A 222 -6.61 -5.05 10.13
N PHE A 223 -6.71 -3.76 9.84
CA PHE A 223 -7.88 -3.21 9.15
C PHE A 223 -8.03 -3.65 7.69
N GLN A 224 -7.07 -4.36 7.10
CA GLN A 224 -7.15 -4.91 5.74
C GLN A 224 -7.31 -6.42 5.71
N ARG A 225 -7.08 -7.14 6.82
CA ARG A 225 -7.17 -8.60 6.93
C ARG A 225 -8.54 -9.16 6.55
N ILE A 226 -9.59 -8.36 6.70
CA ILE A 226 -10.94 -8.73 6.28
C ILE A 226 -11.01 -9.19 4.81
N ILE A 227 -10.14 -8.66 3.94
CA ILE A 227 -10.07 -9.02 2.53
C ILE A 227 -9.74 -10.50 2.37
N GLY A 228 -8.66 -10.96 3.01
CA GLY A 228 -8.22 -12.34 2.97
C GLY A 228 -9.19 -13.28 3.66
N MET A 229 -9.74 -12.86 4.80
CA MET A 229 -10.69 -13.68 5.56
C MET A 229 -11.97 -13.95 4.76
N GLU A 230 -12.56 -12.92 4.15
CA GLU A 230 -13.70 -13.09 3.25
C GLU A 230 -13.33 -13.91 2.01
N ALA A 231 -12.18 -13.62 1.37
CA ALA A 231 -11.75 -14.34 0.17
C ALA A 231 -11.56 -15.83 0.44
N ARG A 232 -10.98 -16.20 1.60
CA ARG A 232 -10.79 -17.59 2.03
C ARG A 232 -12.13 -18.31 2.22
N ALA A 233 -13.08 -17.67 2.89
CA ALA A 233 -14.41 -18.26 3.07
C ALA A 233 -15.14 -18.42 1.72
N GLN A 234 -15.08 -17.39 0.86
CA GLN A 234 -15.76 -17.37 -0.44
C GLN A 234 -15.18 -18.38 -1.43
N VAL A 235 -13.85 -18.56 -1.48
CA VAL A 235 -13.23 -19.53 -2.40
C VAL A 235 -13.48 -20.97 -1.95
N LEU A 236 -13.50 -21.23 -0.65
CA LEU A 236 -13.89 -22.54 -0.11
C LEU A 236 -15.35 -22.87 -0.45
N ASP A 237 -16.25 -21.88 -0.38
CA ASP A 237 -17.66 -22.04 -0.76
C ASP A 237 -17.83 -22.28 -2.28
N GLN A 238 -17.19 -21.48 -3.13
CA GLN A 238 -17.35 -21.57 -4.59
C GLN A 238 -16.60 -22.74 -5.24
N VAL A 239 -15.48 -23.18 -4.65
CA VAL A 239 -14.54 -24.11 -5.29
C VAL A 239 -14.35 -25.40 -4.48
N GLY A 240 -14.71 -25.42 -3.20
CA GLY A 240 -14.54 -26.58 -2.31
C GLY A 240 -13.09 -26.84 -1.87
N ARG A 241 -12.16 -25.92 -2.17
CA ARG A 241 -10.74 -26.01 -1.78
C ARG A 241 -10.08 -24.63 -1.71
N LEU A 242 -8.92 -24.57 -1.07
CA LEU A 242 -8.07 -23.38 -1.07
C LEU A 242 -7.49 -23.10 -2.48
N PRO A 243 -7.16 -21.82 -2.77
CA PRO A 243 -6.62 -21.44 -4.06
C PRO A 243 -5.17 -21.93 -4.21
N ASP A 244 -4.75 -22.18 -5.46
CA ASP A 244 -3.37 -22.56 -5.72
C ASP A 244 -2.39 -21.38 -5.53
N ALA A 245 -2.89 -20.15 -5.67
CA ALA A 245 -2.17 -18.92 -5.37
C ALA A 245 -3.10 -17.77 -4.98
N ALA A 246 -2.66 -16.92 -4.06
CA ALA A 246 -3.23 -15.60 -3.81
C ALA A 246 -2.25 -14.54 -4.34
N VAL A 247 -2.75 -13.62 -5.18
CA VAL A 247 -1.91 -12.63 -5.85
C VAL A 247 -2.44 -11.22 -5.66
N ALA A 248 -1.53 -10.26 -5.52
CA ALA A 248 -1.89 -8.86 -5.27
C ALA A 248 -0.80 -7.90 -5.74
N CYS A 249 -1.16 -6.64 -6.02
CA CYS A 249 -0.19 -5.61 -6.38
C CYS A 249 0.48 -5.01 -5.12
N VAL A 250 1.77 -4.73 -5.21
CA VAL A 250 2.58 -4.23 -4.09
C VAL A 250 3.13 -2.84 -4.42
N GLY A 251 2.43 -1.83 -3.90
CA GLY A 251 3.00 -0.51 -3.65
C GLY A 251 3.62 -0.50 -2.26
N GLY A 252 2.95 0.14 -1.30
CA GLY A 252 3.29 0.01 0.12
C GLY A 252 2.66 -1.22 0.82
N GLY A 253 2.13 -2.19 0.09
CA GLY A 253 1.72 -3.50 0.62
C GLY A 253 0.34 -3.66 1.28
N SER A 254 -0.44 -2.60 1.53
CA SER A 254 -1.71 -2.70 2.30
C SER A 254 -2.76 -3.69 1.74
N ASN A 255 -3.05 -3.67 0.44
CA ASN A 255 -4.01 -4.64 -0.14
C ASN A 255 -3.46 -6.06 -0.13
N ALA A 256 -2.16 -6.19 -0.46
CA ALA A 256 -1.49 -7.46 -0.57
C ALA A 256 -1.45 -8.17 0.79
N ILE A 257 -1.00 -7.48 1.84
CA ILE A 257 -0.98 -8.09 3.17
C ILE A 257 -2.39 -8.37 3.70
N GLY A 258 -3.38 -7.53 3.37
CA GLY A 258 -4.78 -7.77 3.72
C GLY A 258 -5.34 -9.06 3.11
N LEU A 259 -5.00 -9.35 1.85
CA LEU A 259 -5.36 -10.60 1.18
C LEU A 259 -4.54 -11.79 1.72
N PHE A 260 -3.22 -11.64 1.79
CA PHE A 260 -2.29 -12.72 2.09
C PHE A 260 -2.42 -13.25 3.52
N HIS A 261 -2.79 -12.40 4.48
CA HIS A 261 -2.75 -12.75 5.90
C HIS A 261 -3.56 -14.01 6.26
N ALA A 262 -4.70 -14.22 5.60
CA ALA A 262 -5.56 -15.38 5.86
C ALA A 262 -5.00 -16.70 5.32
N PHE A 263 -3.91 -16.65 4.54
CA PHE A 263 -3.29 -17.78 3.85
C PHE A 263 -1.82 -17.99 4.25
N ILE A 264 -1.28 -17.21 5.20
CA ILE A 264 0.14 -17.32 5.61
C ILE A 264 0.47 -18.72 6.14
N ASP A 265 -0.46 -19.32 6.89
CA ASP A 265 -0.29 -20.63 7.51
C ASP A 265 -0.73 -21.79 6.59
N ASP A 266 -1.14 -21.51 5.35
CA ASP A 266 -1.55 -22.51 4.36
C ASP A 266 -0.37 -22.74 3.36
N PRO A 267 0.58 -23.67 3.63
CA PRO A 267 1.83 -23.79 2.86
C PRO A 267 1.63 -24.20 1.40
N ALA A 268 0.46 -24.74 1.04
CA ALA A 268 0.10 -25.06 -0.32
C ALA A 268 -0.32 -23.84 -1.16
N VAL A 269 -0.66 -22.72 -0.52
CA VAL A 269 -1.10 -21.49 -1.18
C VAL A 269 0.10 -20.60 -1.48
N ARG A 270 0.39 -20.40 -2.76
CA ARG A 270 1.46 -19.48 -3.18
C ARG A 270 1.04 -18.03 -2.98
N LEU A 271 1.83 -17.24 -2.26
CA LEU A 271 1.59 -15.80 -2.08
C LEU A 271 2.49 -15.00 -3.03
N VAL A 272 1.90 -14.31 -4.01
CA VAL A 272 2.66 -13.61 -5.07
C VAL A 272 2.31 -12.13 -5.12
N GLY A 273 3.28 -11.29 -4.75
CA GLY A 273 3.20 -9.84 -4.87
C GLY A 273 3.78 -9.34 -6.20
N TYR A 274 3.01 -8.55 -6.94
CA TYR A 274 3.48 -7.91 -8.19
C TYR A 274 3.79 -6.43 -7.96
N GLU A 275 5.03 -6.03 -8.21
CA GLU A 275 5.50 -4.65 -8.10
C GLU A 275 5.62 -3.95 -9.46
N ALA A 276 5.60 -2.61 -9.46
CA ALA A 276 5.60 -1.83 -10.71
C ALA A 276 7.02 -1.72 -11.32
N ALA A 277 7.25 -2.44 -12.42
CA ALA A 277 8.50 -2.41 -13.17
C ALA A 277 8.74 -1.12 -13.98
N GLY A 278 7.75 -0.22 -14.08
CA GLY A 278 7.88 1.04 -14.81
C GLY A 278 8.30 0.84 -16.27
N ASP A 279 9.35 1.54 -16.68
CA ASP A 279 9.91 1.44 -18.04
C ASP A 279 10.81 0.19 -18.23
N GLY A 280 11.00 -0.61 -17.18
CA GLY A 280 11.90 -1.77 -17.11
C GLY A 280 12.82 -1.67 -15.89
N VAL A 281 13.09 -2.78 -15.19
CA VAL A 281 13.91 -2.77 -13.96
C VAL A 281 15.35 -2.36 -14.28
N GLU A 282 15.88 -2.88 -15.38
CA GLU A 282 17.19 -2.58 -15.94
C GLU A 282 17.39 -1.10 -16.32
N THR A 283 16.31 -0.35 -16.53
CA THR A 283 16.38 1.08 -16.89
C THR A 283 16.61 1.99 -15.68
N GLY A 284 16.41 1.48 -14.46
CA GLY A 284 16.37 2.27 -13.23
C GLY A 284 15.14 3.18 -13.09
N ARG A 285 14.19 3.14 -14.04
CA ARG A 285 12.94 3.92 -14.05
C ARG A 285 11.75 3.02 -13.68
N HIS A 286 11.80 2.49 -12.45
CA HIS A 286 10.81 1.56 -11.91
C HIS A 286 10.45 1.92 -10.45
N ALA A 287 9.45 1.23 -9.90
CA ALA A 287 9.13 1.20 -8.47
C ALA A 287 9.21 -0.23 -7.88
N ALA A 288 9.86 -1.14 -8.61
CA ALA A 288 10.17 -2.51 -8.18
C ALA A 288 11.21 -2.52 -7.05
N THR A 289 10.72 -2.48 -5.80
CA THR A 289 11.55 -2.34 -4.59
C THR A 289 12.26 -3.63 -4.22
N PHE A 290 11.62 -4.79 -4.45
CA PHE A 290 12.22 -6.09 -4.13
C PHE A 290 13.17 -6.57 -5.21
N THR A 291 12.82 -6.38 -6.49
CA THR A 291 13.63 -6.84 -7.63
C THR A 291 14.83 -5.94 -7.89
N GLY A 292 14.63 -4.61 -7.84
CA GLY A 292 15.67 -3.63 -8.18
C GLY A 292 16.27 -2.88 -6.99
N GLY A 293 15.80 -3.13 -5.77
CA GLY A 293 16.27 -2.44 -4.57
C GLY A 293 17.31 -3.23 -3.77
N THR A 294 17.92 -2.55 -2.80
CA THR A 294 18.80 -3.14 -1.78
C THR A 294 18.26 -2.84 -0.38
N ARG A 295 18.63 -3.65 0.62
CA ARG A 295 18.24 -3.39 2.01
C ARG A 295 18.90 -2.09 2.49
N ALA A 296 18.10 -1.08 2.83
CA ALA A 296 18.59 0.17 3.39
C ALA A 296 17.58 0.77 4.36
N LEU A 297 18.08 1.48 5.38
CA LEU A 297 17.26 2.36 6.21
C LEU A 297 16.92 3.61 5.40
N SER A 298 15.65 3.84 5.09
CA SER A 298 15.21 5.09 4.48
C SER A 298 14.97 6.14 5.55
N ARG A 299 15.44 7.37 5.31
CA ARG A 299 15.20 8.53 6.21
C ARG A 299 13.79 9.11 6.13
N ALA A 300 12.96 8.64 5.20
CA ALA A 300 11.51 8.77 5.30
C ALA A 300 10.98 7.53 6.04
N PRO A 301 9.99 7.61 6.93
CA PRO A 301 9.50 6.44 7.69
C PRO A 301 8.88 5.32 6.85
N THR A 302 8.99 5.40 5.53
CA THR A 302 8.72 4.31 4.61
C THR A 302 10.00 3.51 4.41
N LEU A 303 9.97 2.19 4.50
CA LEU A 303 10.93 1.35 3.77
C LEU A 303 10.68 1.56 2.26
N ILE A 304 11.14 2.72 1.75
CA ILE A 304 11.35 2.98 0.33
C ILE A 304 12.85 3.02 0.18
N CYS A 305 13.39 1.97 -0.45
CA CYS A 305 14.79 1.90 -0.87
C CYS A 305 15.14 3.18 -1.64
N SER A 306 16.13 3.94 -1.16
CA SER A 306 16.64 5.11 -1.89
C SER A 306 17.47 4.66 -3.09
N ARG A 307 17.32 5.37 -4.21
CA ARG A 307 18.12 5.20 -5.44
C ARG A 307 19.62 5.12 -5.13
N THR A 308 20.31 4.16 -5.75
CA THR A 308 21.73 4.32 -6.07
C THR A 308 21.85 5.42 -7.12
N THR A 309 22.24 6.62 -6.70
CA THR A 309 22.73 7.63 -7.64
C THR A 309 24.03 7.08 -8.24
N THR A 310 24.04 6.92 -9.55
CA THR A 310 25.23 6.56 -10.33
C THR A 310 26.32 7.61 -10.11
N VAL A 311 27.27 7.32 -9.22
CA VAL A 311 28.51 8.09 -9.13
C VAL A 311 29.39 7.62 -10.30
N ARG A 312 29.62 8.51 -11.27
CA ARG A 312 30.65 8.32 -12.30
C ARG A 312 32.02 8.22 -11.62
N PRO A 313 32.91 7.30 -12.05
CA PRO A 313 34.25 7.24 -11.49
C PRO A 313 35.08 8.41 -12.05
N SER A 314 35.27 9.44 -11.23
CA SER A 314 36.41 10.35 -11.40
C SER A 314 37.52 9.88 -10.49
N ASN A 315 38.66 9.55 -11.10
CA ASN A 315 39.95 9.26 -10.46
C ASN A 315 40.16 10.07 -9.18
N LEU A 316 40.49 9.42 -8.06
CA LEU A 316 41.53 9.88 -7.13
C LEU A 316 41.90 8.77 -6.12
N ILE A 317 43.10 8.24 -6.30
CA ILE A 317 44.15 8.00 -5.30
C ILE A 317 43.83 7.13 -4.06
N ARG A 318 44.60 6.04 -3.99
CA ARG A 318 44.83 5.15 -2.84
C ARG A 318 45.00 5.89 -1.51
N SER A 319 44.29 5.43 -0.48
CA SER A 319 44.84 5.25 0.86
C SER A 319 43.94 4.29 1.67
N GLN A 320 44.52 3.19 2.13
CA GLN A 320 43.93 2.33 3.16
C GLN A 320 44.10 2.99 4.53
N PRO A 321 43.18 2.78 5.48
CA PRO A 321 43.51 2.80 6.89
C PRO A 321 43.71 1.36 7.38
N VAL A 322 44.99 1.08 7.65
CA VAL A 322 45.46 0.06 8.58
C VAL A 322 44.84 0.31 9.95
N TRP A 323 44.26 -0.72 10.57
CA TRP A 323 44.18 -0.79 12.03
C TRP A 323 44.82 -2.11 12.47
N THR A 324 45.88 -1.95 13.25
CA THR A 324 46.79 -2.95 13.78
C THR A 324 46.13 -3.85 14.81
N THR A 325 46.48 -5.12 14.73
CA THR A 325 46.23 -6.18 15.70
C THR A 325 47.14 -6.04 16.93
N ARG A 326 46.70 -6.58 18.08
CA ARG A 326 47.58 -7.07 19.15
C ARG A 326 47.50 -8.59 19.22
N GLU A 327 48.68 -9.19 19.33
CA GLU A 327 49.09 -10.61 19.45
C GLU A 327 48.34 -11.36 20.57
N SER A 328 48.27 -12.70 20.65
CA SER A 328 49.19 -13.81 20.35
C SER A 328 48.36 -15.07 19.98
N ASP A 329 48.82 -16.23 19.50
CA ASP A 329 50.05 -16.98 19.72
C ASP A 329 50.19 -18.12 18.65
N ARG A 330 51.40 -18.69 18.60
CA ARG A 330 52.05 -19.67 17.70
C ARG A 330 51.24 -20.84 17.12
N SER A 331 51.48 -21.15 15.83
CA SER A 331 52.30 -22.31 15.35
C SER A 331 51.98 -22.74 13.89
N THR A 332 53.02 -22.91 13.09
CA THR A 332 53.09 -23.44 11.71
C THR A 332 53.79 -24.82 11.73
N PRO A 333 54.00 -25.54 10.60
CA PRO A 333 53.34 -25.54 9.28
C PRO A 333 53.07 -26.97 8.71
N GLY A 334 52.28 -27.05 7.64
CA GLY A 334 52.19 -28.23 6.77
C GLY A 334 52.06 -27.83 5.30
N CYS A 335 53.08 -28.13 4.51
CA CYS A 335 53.28 -27.75 3.12
C CYS A 335 52.61 -28.75 2.14
N VAL A 336 52.44 -28.32 0.88
CA VAL A 336 52.64 -29.09 -0.40
C VAL A 336 51.48 -29.07 -1.42
N ARG A 337 51.79 -28.37 -2.53
CA ARG A 337 51.55 -28.57 -3.99
C ARG A 337 50.16 -28.48 -4.66
N ALA A 338 50.13 -27.46 -5.53
CA ALA A 338 49.60 -27.36 -6.89
C ALA A 338 49.24 -28.64 -7.68
N GLY A 339 48.17 -28.53 -8.49
CA GLY A 339 47.97 -29.39 -9.65
C GLY A 339 46.67 -29.13 -10.43
N ALA A 340 46.85 -28.72 -11.69
CA ALA A 340 45.97 -28.94 -12.85
C ALA A 340 44.72 -28.05 -13.08
N ARG A 341 44.84 -27.26 -14.15
CA ARG A 341 43.74 -26.67 -14.95
C ARG A 341 42.92 -27.78 -15.61
N THR A 342 41.60 -27.58 -15.70
CA THR A 342 40.78 -28.13 -16.78
C THR A 342 39.72 -27.10 -17.20
N THR A 343 39.83 -26.69 -18.46
CA THR A 343 38.84 -25.90 -19.21
C THR A 343 37.71 -26.81 -19.67
N VAL A 344 36.45 -26.45 -19.40
CA VAL A 344 35.29 -27.01 -20.12
C VAL A 344 34.35 -25.88 -20.56
N ARG A 345 33.95 -26.01 -21.82
CA ARG A 345 33.19 -25.07 -22.66
C ARG A 345 31.75 -24.85 -22.20
N SER A 346 31.28 -23.64 -22.45
CA SER A 346 29.87 -23.21 -22.47
C SER A 346 29.12 -23.74 -23.70
N PRO A 347 27.82 -24.07 -23.58
CA PRO A 347 26.92 -24.18 -24.73
C PRO A 347 26.15 -22.87 -24.96
N THR A 348 26.06 -22.54 -26.24
CA THR A 348 25.42 -21.39 -26.87
C THR A 348 23.89 -21.44 -26.75
N ALA A 349 23.29 -20.34 -26.29
CA ALA A 349 21.86 -20.08 -26.39
C ALA A 349 21.53 -19.43 -27.77
N ARG A 350 20.54 -19.97 -28.48
CA ARG A 350 19.99 -19.40 -29.72
C ARG A 350 19.07 -18.20 -29.36
N PRO A 351 19.07 -17.12 -30.17
CA PRO A 351 18.19 -15.97 -29.91
C PRO A 351 16.76 -16.23 -30.39
N TRP A 352 15.78 -15.89 -29.55
CA TRP A 352 14.37 -15.78 -29.89
C TRP A 352 14.15 -14.52 -30.76
N MET A 353 13.39 -14.66 -31.85
CA MET A 353 12.90 -13.55 -32.67
C MET A 353 11.81 -12.75 -31.93
N PRO A 354 11.77 -11.40 -32.06
CA PRO A 354 10.70 -10.59 -31.48
C PRO A 354 9.45 -10.63 -32.35
N SER A 355 8.34 -11.08 -31.77
CA SER A 355 7.00 -11.02 -32.35
C SER A 355 6.46 -9.58 -32.35
N CYS A 356 5.78 -9.26 -33.45
CA CYS A 356 5.16 -8.00 -33.85
C CYS A 356 4.62 -7.08 -32.74
N CYS A 357 5.18 -5.87 -32.66
CA CYS A 357 4.53 -4.70 -32.06
C CYS A 357 3.24 -4.35 -32.84
N PHE A 358 2.07 -4.50 -32.21
CA PHE A 358 0.85 -3.87 -32.69
C PHE A 358 0.89 -2.37 -32.40
N ARG A 359 0.94 -1.58 -33.47
CA ARG A 359 0.85 -0.11 -33.45
C ARG A 359 -0.61 0.28 -33.34
N VAL A 360 -1.05 0.81 -32.19
CA VAL A 360 -2.38 1.42 -32.05
C VAL A 360 -2.41 2.70 -32.90
N GLN A 361 -3.08 2.66 -34.05
CA GLN A 361 -3.38 3.85 -34.84
C GLN A 361 -4.41 4.70 -34.07
N ARG A 362 -4.06 5.96 -33.79
CA ARG A 362 -4.98 6.98 -33.30
C ARG A 362 -6.02 7.27 -34.39
N ALA A 363 -7.29 7.00 -34.10
CA ALA A 363 -8.39 7.49 -34.92
C ALA A 363 -8.57 9.00 -34.67
N SER A 364 -8.34 9.81 -35.70
CA SER A 364 -8.71 11.22 -35.75
C SER A 364 -10.22 11.36 -35.99
N SER A 365 -10.92 12.02 -35.06
CA SER A 365 -12.33 12.38 -35.23
C SER A 365 -12.46 13.69 -36.02
N PRO A 366 -13.38 13.81 -36.99
CA PRO A 366 -13.60 15.06 -37.73
C PRO A 366 -14.48 16.05 -36.93
N PRO A 367 -14.43 17.36 -37.24
CA PRO A 367 -15.14 18.38 -36.47
C PRO A 367 -16.62 18.43 -36.86
N SER A 368 -17.52 18.24 -35.88
CA SER A 368 -18.95 18.48 -36.07
C SER A 368 -19.27 19.95 -35.75
N ASN A 369 -19.43 20.75 -36.81
CA ASN A 369 -19.96 22.10 -36.72
C ASN A 369 -21.38 22.08 -37.30
N ARG A 370 -22.42 22.17 -36.46
CA ARG A 370 -23.77 22.61 -36.83
C ARG A 370 -24.60 22.88 -35.58
N ARG A 371 -24.82 24.17 -35.32
CA ARG A 371 -25.85 24.70 -34.43
C ARG A 371 -27.23 24.42 -35.03
N THR A 372 -28.16 23.95 -34.21
CA THR A 372 -29.60 24.14 -34.44
C THR A 372 -30.25 24.62 -33.14
N PRO A 373 -31.26 25.51 -33.20
CA PRO A 373 -31.74 26.27 -32.05
C PRO A 373 -32.86 25.52 -31.29
N TRP A 374 -32.89 25.73 -29.97
CA TRP A 374 -34.01 25.34 -29.10
C TRP A 374 -35.21 26.26 -29.35
N PRO A 375 -36.44 25.74 -29.52
CA PRO A 375 -37.63 26.56 -29.46
C PRO A 375 -38.10 26.73 -28.00
N ALA A 376 -38.54 27.95 -27.71
CA ALA A 376 -38.99 28.44 -26.42
C ALA A 376 -40.39 27.92 -26.01
N HIS A 377 -40.64 28.05 -24.72
CA HIS A 377 -41.87 27.77 -23.96
C HIS A 377 -43.20 28.14 -24.64
N SER A 378 -44.23 27.33 -24.34
CA SER A 378 -45.58 27.85 -24.13
C SER A 378 -46.25 27.14 -22.94
N ASN A 379 -46.73 27.95 -22.00
CA ASN A 379 -47.69 27.58 -20.96
C ASN A 379 -49.04 27.28 -21.62
N SER A 380 -49.74 26.25 -21.14
CA SER A 380 -51.21 26.28 -21.10
C SER A 380 -51.70 25.50 -19.88
N ALA A 381 -52.61 26.15 -19.17
CA ALA A 381 -53.32 25.65 -18.02
C ALA A 381 -54.55 24.82 -18.44
N ALA A 382 -55.09 24.08 -17.47
CA ALA A 382 -56.49 23.73 -17.25
C ALA A 382 -56.81 22.22 -17.19
N SER A 383 -57.70 21.94 -16.22
CA SER A 383 -58.37 20.71 -15.77
C SER A 383 -57.53 19.63 -15.11
#